data_AF-A0A958XVQ9-F1
#
_entry.id   AF-A0A958XVQ9-F1
#
_cell.length_a   1.000
_cell.length_b   1.000
_cell.length_c   1.000
_cell.angle_alpha   90.00
_cell.angle_beta   90.00
_cell.angle_gamma   90.00
#
_symmetry.space_group_name_H-M   'P 1'
#
loop_
_entity.id
_entity.type
_entity.pdbx_description
1 polymer ?
#
loop_
_entity_poly.entity_id
_entity_poly.type
_entity_poly.pdbx_seq_one_letter_code
_entity_poly.pdbx_strand_id
1 'polypeptide(L)'
;MKNRTKTIRACALALMAFLFACTQKSDVPTVGFVDAFEDSTIEQAKTGFLDALKKGGFSEEQKTIKLIYRNAQGDIPTLTQIVRYFTTQKVTLIATNPSLSTITALKNTSEIPIFMMVAPTPALMKVEDADGKAPANLFGVADNLSYIDTSFSLISSLVKPKGQILRVGLLFNQSEPQSVEAFQRLQSLANNLGVQLVARPVNATADAQLVTAALLNENIDAFFANPDNTVFGAFETIIKACNEANVPVFSSEAGLVARGAVAAYGADIYQWGYQAGEQAVQFLKNNSTEGLHWEMVKIRKHVYNPESAKRFGIEVPAQYEAVTQ
;
A
#
# COMPACT_ATOMS: atom_id res chain seq x y z
N MET A 1 -50.35 71.86 -37.08
CA MET A 1 -51.51 71.84 -36.15
C MET A 1 -52.51 70.80 -36.64
N LYS A 2 -53.07 69.99 -35.71
CA LYS A 2 -53.81 68.70 -35.88
C LYS A 2 -52.85 67.50 -36.01
N ASN A 3 -52.89 66.40 -35.24
CA ASN A 3 -53.87 65.87 -34.29
C ASN A 3 -53.17 65.10 -33.15
N ARG A 4 -53.78 65.14 -31.96
CA ARG A 4 -53.40 64.41 -30.74
C ARG A 4 -53.92 62.95 -30.75
N THR A 5 -53.31 62.16 -29.87
CA THR A 5 -53.83 60.97 -29.13
C THR A 5 -54.05 59.64 -29.85
N LYS A 6 -53.14 58.68 -29.62
CA LYS A 6 -53.41 57.24 -29.39
C LYS A 6 -52.34 56.67 -28.43
N THR A 7 -52.65 56.49 -27.15
CA THR A 7 -53.03 55.24 -26.46
C THR A 7 -51.85 54.46 -25.89
N ILE A 8 -51.76 54.51 -24.55
CA ILE A 8 -50.96 53.68 -23.65
C ILE A 8 -51.55 52.26 -23.61
N ARG A 9 -50.73 51.20 -23.78
CA ARG A 9 -50.81 49.87 -23.11
C ARG A 9 -49.92 48.82 -23.79
N ALA A 10 -49.01 48.23 -23.01
CA ALA A 10 -48.54 46.83 -22.97
C ALA A 10 -47.08 46.82 -22.45
N CYS A 11 -46.86 46.84 -21.14
CA CYS A 11 -46.70 45.64 -20.30
C CYS A 11 -45.55 44.72 -20.73
N ALA A 12 -44.45 44.82 -19.96
CA ALA A 12 -43.62 43.70 -19.50
C ALA A 12 -43.21 42.61 -20.52
N LEU A 13 -42.04 42.80 -21.14
CA LEU A 13 -41.10 41.69 -21.38
C LEU A 13 -39.95 41.89 -20.37
N ALA A 14 -39.99 41.26 -19.19
CA ALA A 14 -39.34 39.96 -18.91
C ALA A 14 -37.91 39.94 -19.49
N LEU A 15 -36.85 40.36 -18.80
CA LEU A 15 -36.29 39.79 -17.56
C LEU A 15 -36.42 38.27 -17.46
N MET A 16 -35.67 37.53 -18.28
CA MET A 16 -35.11 36.20 -17.98
C MET A 16 -34.26 35.77 -19.18
N ALA A 17 -33.04 36.30 -19.27
CA ALA A 17 -31.98 35.58 -19.98
C ALA A 17 -31.63 34.39 -19.09
N PHE A 18 -32.31 33.27 -19.34
CA PHE A 18 -32.08 31.99 -18.72
C PHE A 18 -30.59 31.64 -18.86
N LEU A 19 -29.92 31.58 -17.71
CA LEU A 19 -28.73 30.78 -17.48
C LEU A 19 -29.07 29.32 -17.81
N PHE A 20 -29.03 28.94 -19.08
CA PHE A 20 -28.79 27.55 -19.46
C PHE A 20 -27.28 27.30 -19.37
N ALA A 21 -26.77 27.32 -18.14
CA ALA A 21 -25.63 26.48 -17.82
C ALA A 21 -26.14 25.05 -17.99
N CYS A 22 -25.76 24.39 -19.09
CA CYS A 22 -25.83 22.95 -19.19
C CYS A 22 -25.06 22.38 -17.99
N THR A 23 -25.75 22.10 -16.89
CA THR A 23 -25.31 21.08 -15.95
C THR A 23 -25.36 19.78 -16.72
N GLN A 24 -24.25 19.45 -17.39
CA GLN A 24 -23.92 18.08 -17.74
C GLN A 24 -24.14 17.29 -16.46
N LYS A 25 -25.11 16.37 -16.50
CA LYS A 25 -25.33 15.42 -15.43
C LYS A 25 -24.08 14.54 -15.42
N SER A 26 -23.05 14.96 -14.71
CA SER A 26 -21.86 14.15 -14.46
C SER A 26 -22.38 12.91 -13.76
N ASP A 27 -22.30 11.77 -14.44
CA ASP A 27 -22.52 10.49 -13.79
C ASP A 27 -21.53 10.41 -12.63
N VAL A 28 -22.05 10.16 -11.43
CA VAL A 28 -21.25 10.05 -10.21
C VAL A 28 -20.21 8.95 -10.43
N PRO A 29 -18.89 9.27 -10.39
CA PRO A 29 -17.85 8.30 -10.67
C PRO A 29 -17.92 7.14 -9.68
N THR A 30 -17.56 5.95 -10.14
CA THR A 30 -17.56 4.74 -9.32
C THR A 30 -16.14 4.23 -9.17
N VAL A 31 -15.67 4.06 -7.94
CA VAL A 31 -14.36 3.46 -7.63
C VAL A 31 -14.58 2.00 -7.27
N GLY A 32 -13.93 1.09 -8.00
CA GLY A 32 -13.77 -0.29 -7.55
C GLY A 32 -12.52 -0.37 -6.67
N PHE A 33 -12.67 -0.64 -5.37
CA PHE A 33 -11.53 -0.84 -4.48
C PHE A 33 -11.41 -2.32 -4.14
N VAL A 34 -10.24 -2.92 -4.40
CA VAL A 34 -9.99 -4.34 -4.11
C VAL A 34 -8.78 -4.54 -3.22
N ASP A 35 -9.05 -5.12 -2.04
CA ASP A 35 -8.03 -5.68 -1.15
C ASP A 35 -7.79 -7.16 -1.49
N ALA A 36 -6.53 -7.60 -1.48
CA ALA A 36 -6.20 -9.01 -1.70
C ALA A 36 -6.59 -9.89 -0.52
N PHE A 37 -6.45 -9.40 0.72
CA PHE A 37 -6.75 -10.10 1.97
C PHE A 37 -7.02 -9.06 3.07
N GLU A 38 -7.34 -9.50 4.28
CA GLU A 38 -7.57 -8.62 5.42
C GLU A 38 -6.31 -8.55 6.30
N ASP A 39 -5.74 -7.36 6.45
CA ASP A 39 -4.62 -7.09 7.37
C ASP A 39 -4.62 -5.61 7.80
N SER A 40 -4.29 -5.38 9.06
CA SER A 40 -4.27 -4.04 9.67
C SER A 40 -3.29 -3.06 9.02
N THR A 41 -2.23 -3.55 8.36
CA THR A 41 -1.24 -2.71 7.70
C THR A 41 -1.84 -2.13 6.43
N ILE A 42 -2.39 -2.97 5.55
CA ILE A 42 -2.95 -2.52 4.26
C ILE A 42 -4.28 -1.78 4.44
N GLU A 43 -4.99 -1.98 5.55
CA GLU A 43 -6.14 -1.15 5.94
C GLU A 43 -5.77 0.33 6.07
N GLN A 44 -4.54 0.64 6.53
CA GLN A 44 -4.07 2.02 6.62
C GLN A 44 -3.96 2.66 5.24
N ALA A 45 -3.49 1.92 4.23
CA ALA A 45 -3.41 2.41 2.85
C ALA A 45 -4.80 2.69 2.29
N LYS A 46 -5.76 1.77 2.49
CA LYS A 46 -7.16 2.02 2.11
C LYS A 46 -7.71 3.28 2.77
N THR A 47 -7.51 3.43 4.08
CA THR A 47 -7.95 4.61 4.83
C THR A 47 -7.34 5.89 4.25
N GLY A 48 -6.03 5.91 4.03
CA GLY A 48 -5.33 7.06 3.43
C GLY A 48 -5.85 7.41 2.03
N PHE A 49 -6.10 6.40 1.19
CA PHE A 49 -6.66 6.58 -0.15
C PHE A 49 -8.05 7.23 -0.10
N LEU A 50 -8.94 6.71 0.76
CA LEU A 50 -10.30 7.23 0.93
C LEU A 50 -10.31 8.64 1.54
N ASP A 51 -9.40 8.93 2.47
CA ASP A 51 -9.25 10.27 3.04
C ASP A 51 -8.76 11.29 2.01
N ALA A 52 -7.81 10.91 1.14
CA ALA A 52 -7.38 11.76 0.04
C ALA A 52 -8.53 12.06 -0.93
N LEU A 53 -9.33 11.04 -1.29
CA LEU A 53 -10.55 11.21 -2.09
C LEU A 53 -11.52 12.19 -1.41
N LYS A 54 -11.82 11.98 -0.12
CA LYS A 54 -12.73 12.83 0.66
C LYS A 54 -12.25 14.28 0.69
N LYS A 55 -10.97 14.51 0.98
CA LYS A 55 -10.34 15.85 0.95
C LYS A 55 -10.36 16.46 -0.45
N GLY A 56 -10.28 15.63 -1.48
CA GLY A 56 -10.41 16.00 -2.89
C GLY A 56 -11.82 16.41 -3.31
N GLY A 57 -12.84 16.21 -2.47
CA GLY A 57 -14.25 16.51 -2.75
C GLY A 57 -15.07 15.28 -3.15
N PHE A 58 -14.49 14.08 -3.06
CA PHE A 58 -15.13 12.82 -3.44
C PHE A 58 -15.50 12.01 -2.19
N SER A 59 -16.79 11.98 -1.84
CA SER A 59 -17.29 11.17 -0.73
C SER A 59 -18.70 10.63 -1.01
N GLU A 60 -18.99 9.42 -0.50
CA GLU A 60 -20.31 8.81 -0.65
C GLU A 60 -21.39 9.61 0.10
N GLU A 61 -21.03 10.22 1.23
CA GLU A 61 -21.92 11.10 2.03
C GLU A 61 -22.42 12.28 1.19
N GLN A 62 -21.52 12.93 0.44
CA GLN A 62 -21.86 14.03 -0.45
C GLN A 62 -22.38 13.55 -1.81
N LYS A 63 -22.48 12.23 -2.03
CA LYS A 63 -22.89 11.61 -3.30
C LYS A 63 -22.04 12.05 -4.50
N THR A 64 -20.79 12.42 -4.25
CA THR A 64 -19.83 12.84 -5.29
C THR A 64 -19.00 11.68 -5.82
N ILE A 65 -19.08 10.51 -5.19
CA ILE A 65 -18.50 9.24 -5.65
C ILE A 65 -19.32 8.05 -5.15
N LYS A 66 -19.22 6.90 -5.83
CA LYS A 66 -19.69 5.59 -5.35
C LYS A 66 -18.50 4.68 -5.11
N LEU A 67 -18.49 3.94 -4.00
CA LEU A 67 -17.44 2.97 -3.70
C LEU A 67 -17.98 1.54 -3.81
N ILE A 68 -17.33 0.72 -4.63
CA ILE A 68 -17.52 -0.72 -4.64
C ILE A 68 -16.28 -1.35 -4.01
N TYR A 69 -16.32 -1.56 -2.69
CA TYR A 69 -15.27 -2.25 -1.96
C TYR A 69 -15.45 -3.78 -2.02
N ARG A 70 -14.37 -4.51 -2.27
CA ARG A 70 -14.31 -5.98 -2.20
C ARG A 70 -12.97 -6.42 -1.60
N ASN A 71 -13.01 -7.56 -0.91
CA ASN A 71 -11.82 -8.22 -0.40
C ASN A 71 -11.80 -9.65 -0.93
N ALA A 72 -10.66 -10.11 -1.42
CA ALA A 72 -10.52 -11.45 -2.00
C ALA A 72 -10.05 -12.53 -1.03
N GLN A 73 -9.74 -12.19 0.22
CA GLN A 73 -9.42 -13.14 1.28
C GLN A 73 -8.29 -14.11 0.90
N GLY A 74 -7.29 -13.61 0.18
CA GLY A 74 -6.11 -14.36 -0.28
C GLY A 74 -6.33 -15.19 -1.54
N ASP A 75 -7.54 -15.21 -2.13
CA ASP A 75 -7.90 -16.10 -3.22
C ASP A 75 -7.82 -15.41 -4.60
N ILE A 76 -6.88 -15.86 -5.45
CA ILE A 76 -6.65 -15.32 -6.81
C ILE A 76 -7.88 -15.51 -7.73
N PRO A 77 -8.56 -16.67 -7.76
CA PRO A 77 -9.83 -16.81 -8.48
C PRO A 77 -10.87 -15.75 -8.07
N THR A 78 -10.99 -15.47 -6.77
CA THR A 78 -11.89 -14.44 -6.23
C THR A 78 -11.45 -13.05 -6.65
N LEU A 79 -10.15 -12.72 -6.59
CA LEU A 79 -9.62 -11.46 -7.16
C LEU A 79 -10.00 -11.30 -8.63
N THR A 80 -9.85 -12.36 -9.42
CA THR A 80 -10.20 -12.36 -10.84
C THR A 80 -11.69 -12.08 -11.05
N GLN A 81 -12.57 -12.70 -10.24
CA GLN A 81 -14.00 -12.44 -10.28
C GLN A 81 -14.36 -11.01 -9.88
N ILE A 82 -13.71 -10.46 -8.85
CA ILE A 82 -13.88 -9.07 -8.41
C ILE A 82 -13.50 -8.10 -9.53
N VAL A 83 -12.36 -8.28 -10.19
CA VAL A 83 -11.94 -7.40 -11.29
C VAL A 83 -12.91 -7.48 -12.46
N ARG A 84 -13.37 -8.68 -12.85
CA ARG A 84 -14.38 -8.84 -13.91
C ARG A 84 -15.71 -8.18 -13.54
N TYR A 85 -16.09 -8.25 -12.26
CA TYR A 85 -17.25 -7.55 -11.75
C TYR A 85 -17.08 -6.03 -11.89
N PHE A 86 -15.92 -5.47 -11.54
CA PHE A 86 -15.62 -4.05 -11.75
C PHE A 86 -15.72 -3.64 -13.23
N THR A 87 -15.20 -4.45 -14.16
CA THR A 87 -15.36 -4.22 -15.60
C THR A 87 -16.82 -4.24 -16.03
N THR A 88 -17.61 -5.19 -15.52
CA THR A 88 -19.06 -5.29 -15.80
C THR A 88 -19.83 -4.09 -15.25
N GLN A 89 -19.45 -3.60 -14.07
CA GLN A 89 -20.02 -2.39 -13.46
C GLN A 89 -19.52 -1.10 -14.12
N LYS A 90 -18.57 -1.17 -15.05
CA LYS A 90 -17.95 -0.01 -15.72
C LYS A 90 -17.47 1.03 -14.72
N VAL A 91 -16.74 0.58 -13.70
CA VAL A 91 -16.15 1.50 -12.72
C VAL A 91 -15.21 2.49 -13.42
N THR A 92 -15.15 3.71 -12.90
CA THR A 92 -14.34 4.81 -13.44
C THR A 92 -12.85 4.57 -13.24
N LEU A 93 -12.47 3.95 -12.12
CA LEU A 93 -11.11 3.48 -11.83
C LEU A 93 -11.15 2.25 -10.91
N ILE A 94 -10.04 1.50 -10.90
CA ILE A 94 -9.79 0.44 -9.93
C ILE A 94 -8.64 0.87 -9.00
N ALA A 95 -8.88 0.88 -7.70
CA ALA A 95 -7.83 1.00 -6.69
C ALA A 95 -7.44 -0.40 -6.22
N THR A 96 -6.14 -0.73 -6.27
CA THR A 96 -5.63 -2.08 -5.94
C THR A 96 -4.67 -2.03 -4.78
N ASN A 97 -4.88 -2.94 -3.82
CA ASN A 97 -4.08 -3.06 -2.61
C ASN A 97 -3.98 -4.54 -2.20
N PRO A 98 -2.80 -5.13 -1.94
CA PRO A 98 -1.45 -4.74 -2.34
C PRO A 98 -1.08 -5.34 -3.73
N SER A 99 0.18 -5.70 -3.96
CA SER A 99 0.75 -6.29 -5.20
C SER A 99 -0.15 -7.28 -5.94
N LEU A 100 -0.74 -8.26 -5.22
CA LEU A 100 -1.53 -9.33 -5.84
C LEU A 100 -2.79 -8.80 -6.53
N SER A 101 -3.44 -7.80 -5.94
CA SER A 101 -4.57 -7.10 -6.53
C SER A 101 -4.16 -6.37 -7.80
N THR A 102 -3.01 -5.68 -7.80
CA THR A 102 -2.48 -4.94 -8.95
C THR A 102 -2.17 -5.88 -10.11
N ILE A 103 -1.40 -6.95 -9.86
CA ILE A 103 -1.05 -7.95 -10.87
C ILE A 103 -2.30 -8.60 -11.46
N THR A 104 -3.32 -8.88 -10.63
CA THR A 104 -4.55 -9.51 -11.09
C THR A 104 -5.42 -8.55 -11.91
N ALA A 105 -5.49 -7.28 -11.52
CA ALA A 105 -6.19 -6.25 -12.29
C ALA A 105 -5.59 -6.07 -13.69
N LEU A 106 -4.26 -5.94 -13.78
CA LEU A 106 -3.54 -5.78 -15.05
C LEU A 106 -3.70 -6.97 -16.00
N LYS A 107 -3.86 -8.19 -15.47
CA LYS A 107 -4.14 -9.38 -16.28
C LYS A 107 -5.57 -9.46 -16.82
N ASN A 108 -6.51 -8.69 -16.26
CA ASN A 108 -7.94 -8.82 -16.56
C ASN A 108 -8.55 -7.55 -17.15
N THR A 109 -7.83 -6.43 -17.18
CA THR A 109 -8.26 -5.20 -17.88
C THR A 109 -7.07 -4.35 -18.28
N SER A 110 -7.12 -3.83 -19.51
CA SER A 110 -6.21 -2.83 -20.05
C SER A 110 -6.89 -1.48 -20.31
N GLU A 111 -8.20 -1.38 -20.04
CA GLU A 111 -9.02 -0.21 -20.38
C GLU A 111 -9.24 0.72 -19.18
N ILE A 112 -9.48 0.13 -17.99
CA ILE A 112 -9.82 0.90 -16.79
C ILE A 112 -8.51 1.36 -16.12
N PRO A 113 -8.37 2.66 -15.75
CA PRO A 113 -7.23 3.13 -14.97
C PRO A 113 -7.12 2.40 -13.63
N ILE A 114 -5.92 1.89 -13.34
CA ILE A 114 -5.58 1.18 -12.11
C ILE A 114 -4.67 2.07 -11.28
N PHE A 115 -5.06 2.36 -10.04
CA PHE A 115 -4.25 3.09 -9.05
C PHE A 115 -3.74 2.11 -8.01
N MET A 116 -2.48 1.70 -8.15
CA MET A 116 -1.84 0.76 -7.22
C MET A 116 -1.35 1.45 -5.94
N MET A 117 -1.35 0.72 -4.85
CA MET A 117 -0.65 1.06 -3.61
C MET A 117 -0.12 -0.22 -2.96
N VAL A 118 0.86 -0.09 -2.06
CA VAL A 118 1.51 -1.22 -1.37
C VAL A 118 1.94 -2.31 -2.38
N ALA A 119 2.53 -1.86 -3.49
CA ALA A 119 2.96 -2.71 -4.59
C ALA A 119 4.38 -2.31 -5.01
N PRO A 120 5.21 -3.25 -5.48
CA PRO A 120 6.52 -2.90 -5.98
C PRO A 120 6.41 -2.29 -7.40
N THR A 121 7.53 -1.85 -7.96
CA THR A 121 7.56 -1.29 -9.32
C THR A 121 7.06 -2.29 -10.37
N PRO A 122 6.58 -1.81 -11.54
CA PRO A 122 6.16 -2.66 -12.64
C PRO A 122 7.21 -3.70 -13.07
N ALA A 123 8.49 -3.31 -13.12
CA ALA A 123 9.62 -4.21 -13.34
C ALA A 123 9.67 -5.37 -12.33
N LEU A 124 9.55 -5.06 -11.03
CA LEU A 124 9.58 -6.07 -9.97
C LEU A 124 8.35 -6.99 -9.99
N MET A 125 7.17 -6.46 -10.34
CA MET A 125 5.97 -7.28 -10.57
C MET A 125 6.05 -8.10 -11.86
N LYS A 126 7.02 -7.84 -12.74
CA LYS A 126 7.16 -8.46 -14.07
C LYS A 126 5.94 -8.22 -14.95
N VAL A 127 5.45 -6.97 -14.98
CA VAL A 127 4.28 -6.55 -15.78
C VAL A 127 4.62 -5.57 -16.89
N GLU A 128 5.90 -5.26 -17.09
CA GLU A 128 6.38 -4.44 -18.20
C GLU A 128 6.30 -5.20 -19.54
N ASP A 129 6.18 -4.45 -20.62
CA ASP A 129 6.28 -4.99 -21.97
C ASP A 129 7.75 -5.30 -22.37
N ALA A 130 7.94 -5.75 -23.62
CA ALA A 130 9.27 -6.09 -24.13
C ALA A 130 10.23 -4.89 -24.23
N ASP A 131 9.72 -3.65 -24.25
CA ASP A 131 10.51 -2.42 -24.27
C ASP A 131 10.80 -1.90 -22.84
N GLY A 132 10.36 -2.61 -21.80
CA GLY A 132 10.49 -2.20 -20.40
C GLY A 132 9.49 -1.10 -20.00
N LYS A 133 8.39 -0.94 -20.72
CA LYS A 133 7.36 0.05 -20.38
C LYS A 133 6.28 -0.57 -19.51
N ALA A 134 5.87 0.17 -18.48
CA ALA A 134 4.73 -0.21 -17.65
C ALA A 134 3.41 -0.20 -18.45
N PRO A 135 2.39 -1.00 -18.05
CA PRO A 135 1.08 -0.97 -18.67
C PRO A 135 0.48 0.45 -18.69
N ALA A 136 -0.07 0.86 -19.83
CA ALA A 136 -0.52 2.24 -20.05
C ALA A 136 -1.69 2.67 -19.13
N ASN A 137 -2.42 1.72 -18.55
CA ASN A 137 -3.49 1.97 -17.60
C ASN A 137 -3.03 1.88 -16.13
N LEU A 138 -1.72 1.78 -15.84
CA LEU A 138 -1.17 1.67 -14.49
C LEU A 138 -0.66 3.02 -13.95
N PHE A 139 -1.26 3.44 -12.84
CA PHE A 139 -0.98 4.66 -12.08
C PHE A 139 -0.88 4.31 -10.59
N GLY A 140 -0.82 5.32 -9.73
CA GLY A 140 -0.69 5.15 -8.27
C GLY A 140 0.77 5.17 -7.84
N VAL A 141 1.10 4.42 -6.79
CA VAL A 141 2.36 4.55 -6.08
C VAL A 141 3.02 3.19 -5.85
N ALA A 142 4.29 3.08 -6.21
CA ALA A 142 5.10 1.87 -6.10
C ALA A 142 6.36 2.05 -5.23
N ASP A 143 6.98 0.91 -4.91
CA ASP A 143 8.25 0.81 -4.19
C ASP A 143 9.28 -0.02 -4.96
N ASN A 144 10.55 0.37 -4.89
CA ASN A 144 11.67 -0.29 -5.54
C ASN A 144 12.52 -1.12 -4.58
N LEU A 145 12.10 -1.24 -3.31
CA LEU A 145 12.75 -2.00 -2.24
C LEU A 145 14.16 -1.53 -1.86
N SER A 146 14.65 -0.42 -2.41
CA SER A 146 16.00 0.10 -2.11
C SER A 146 16.21 0.43 -0.63
N TYR A 147 15.13 0.81 0.07
CA TYR A 147 15.11 1.16 1.49
C TYR A 147 15.39 -0.03 2.42
N ILE A 148 15.24 -1.27 1.92
CA ILE A 148 15.36 -2.47 2.74
C ILE A 148 16.76 -2.63 3.34
N ASP A 149 17.79 -2.07 2.68
CA ASP A 149 19.16 -2.09 3.17
C ASP A 149 19.28 -1.30 4.47
N THR A 150 18.70 -0.11 4.50
CA THR A 150 18.64 0.74 5.70
C THR A 150 17.85 0.04 6.80
N SER A 151 16.71 -0.55 6.44
CA SER A 151 15.84 -1.24 7.40
C SER A 151 16.49 -2.46 8.05
N PHE A 152 17.17 -3.30 7.26
CA PHE A 152 17.89 -4.46 7.76
C PHE A 152 19.13 -4.08 8.56
N SER A 153 19.86 -3.04 8.14
CA SER A 153 21.06 -2.56 8.84
C SER A 153 20.78 -2.01 10.24
N LEU A 154 19.51 -1.72 10.56
CA LEU A 154 19.11 -1.40 11.93
C LEU A 154 19.52 -2.50 12.90
N ILE A 155 19.36 -3.77 12.49
CA ILE A 155 19.66 -4.92 13.33
C ILE A 155 21.14 -4.95 13.71
N SER A 156 22.05 -4.81 12.74
CA SER A 156 23.49 -4.82 13.01
C SER A 156 23.95 -3.63 13.84
N SER A 157 23.23 -2.50 13.78
CA SER A 157 23.53 -1.32 14.60
C SER A 157 22.99 -1.40 16.04
N LEU A 158 21.96 -2.22 16.29
CA LEU A 158 21.21 -2.21 17.56
C LEU A 158 21.31 -3.53 18.34
N VAL A 159 21.64 -4.64 17.69
CA VAL A 159 21.68 -5.98 18.29
C VAL A 159 23.12 -6.47 18.37
N LYS A 160 23.52 -6.91 19.56
CA LYS A 160 24.79 -7.61 19.78
C LYS A 160 24.60 -9.10 19.50
N PRO A 161 25.51 -9.76 18.77
CA PRO A 161 25.43 -11.19 18.55
C PRO A 161 25.59 -11.95 19.87
N LYS A 162 24.82 -13.03 20.07
CA LYS A 162 25.02 -13.96 21.20
C LYS A 162 26.29 -14.79 21.00
N GLY A 163 26.70 -14.99 19.74
CA GLY A 163 27.92 -15.71 19.35
C GLY A 163 28.96 -14.83 18.66
N GLN A 164 29.80 -15.43 17.82
CA GLN A 164 30.84 -14.71 17.06
C GLN A 164 30.27 -13.93 15.87
N ILE A 165 29.16 -14.42 15.29
CA ILE A 165 28.52 -13.88 14.10
C ILE A 165 27.07 -13.56 14.45
N LEU A 166 26.60 -12.39 14.03
CA LEU A 166 25.19 -12.01 14.17
C LEU A 166 24.34 -12.83 13.21
N ARG A 167 23.35 -13.54 13.75
CA ARG A 167 22.44 -14.40 12.99
C ARG A 167 21.06 -13.75 12.89
N VAL A 168 20.61 -13.44 11.69
CA VAL A 168 19.29 -12.83 11.46
C VAL A 168 18.38 -13.81 10.76
N GLY A 169 17.25 -14.13 11.40
CA GLY A 169 16.21 -14.97 10.82
C GLY A 169 15.25 -14.18 9.93
N LEU A 170 14.76 -14.80 8.87
CA LEU A 170 13.81 -14.20 7.94
C LEU A 170 12.87 -15.26 7.34
N LEU A 171 11.59 -14.93 7.18
CA LEU A 171 10.65 -15.71 6.38
C LEU A 171 10.38 -15.01 5.04
N PHE A 172 10.19 -15.78 3.97
CA PHE A 172 9.87 -15.25 2.65
C PHE A 172 8.92 -16.16 1.86
N ASN A 173 7.99 -15.57 1.12
CA ASN A 173 7.06 -16.25 0.22
C ASN A 173 7.59 -16.23 -1.21
N GLN A 174 7.86 -17.41 -1.75
CA GLN A 174 8.40 -17.59 -3.09
C GLN A 174 7.41 -17.17 -4.19
N SER A 175 6.12 -17.07 -3.85
CA SER A 175 5.06 -16.65 -4.76
C SER A 175 4.94 -15.13 -4.88
N GLU A 176 5.63 -14.37 -4.02
CA GLU A 176 5.58 -12.91 -3.99
C GLU A 176 6.89 -12.31 -4.52
N PRO A 177 6.88 -11.69 -5.73
CA PRO A 177 8.11 -11.19 -6.36
C PRO A 177 8.90 -10.23 -5.48
N GLN A 178 8.23 -9.34 -4.75
CA GLN A 178 8.89 -8.39 -3.84
C GLN A 178 9.57 -9.08 -2.65
N SER A 179 8.99 -10.19 -2.17
CA SER A 179 9.55 -10.93 -1.03
C SER A 179 10.84 -11.65 -1.44
N VAL A 180 10.83 -12.26 -2.64
CA VAL A 180 12.00 -12.92 -3.22
C VAL A 180 13.10 -11.90 -3.53
N GLU A 181 12.77 -10.76 -4.13
CA GLU A 181 13.75 -9.71 -4.42
C GLU A 181 14.39 -9.16 -3.14
N ALA A 182 13.57 -8.85 -2.13
CA ALA A 182 14.07 -8.38 -0.84
C ALA A 182 15.00 -9.41 -0.19
N PHE A 183 14.62 -10.69 -0.17
CA PHE A 183 15.48 -11.77 0.35
C PHE A 183 16.83 -11.83 -0.39
N GLN A 184 16.83 -11.79 -1.73
CA GLN A 184 18.06 -11.85 -2.52
C GLN A 184 18.98 -10.66 -2.24
N ARG A 185 18.41 -9.45 -2.18
CA ARG A 185 19.14 -8.23 -1.83
C ARG A 185 19.73 -8.30 -0.41
N LEU A 186 18.94 -8.76 0.55
CA LEU A 186 19.37 -8.92 1.94
C LEU A 186 20.43 -10.02 2.10
N GLN A 187 20.40 -11.08 1.30
CA GLN A 187 21.43 -12.10 1.30
C GLN A 187 22.79 -11.52 0.88
N SER A 188 22.82 -10.67 -0.15
CA SER A 188 24.03 -9.95 -0.56
C SER A 188 24.50 -8.95 0.50
N LEU A 189 23.58 -8.18 1.08
CA LEU A 189 23.90 -7.21 2.13
C LEU A 189 24.43 -7.88 3.40
N ALA A 190 23.80 -8.96 3.85
CA ALA A 190 24.21 -9.70 5.05
C ALA A 190 25.66 -10.21 4.91
N ASN A 191 26.02 -10.74 3.74
CA ASN A 191 27.40 -11.15 3.46
C ASN A 191 28.39 -9.98 3.59
N ASN A 192 28.05 -8.80 3.06
CA ASN A 192 28.88 -7.60 3.16
C ASN A 192 29.02 -7.08 4.60
N LEU A 193 27.98 -7.26 5.42
CA LEU A 193 27.96 -6.86 6.83
C LEU A 193 28.58 -7.90 7.77
N GLY A 194 29.02 -9.07 7.26
CA GLY A 194 29.46 -10.18 8.10
C GLY A 194 28.34 -10.76 8.97
N VAL A 195 27.09 -10.64 8.54
CA VAL A 195 25.89 -11.16 9.19
C VAL A 195 25.48 -12.46 8.50
N GLN A 196 25.12 -13.46 9.29
CA GLN A 196 24.54 -14.69 8.77
C GLN A 196 23.02 -14.55 8.65
N LEU A 197 22.52 -14.45 7.42
CA LEU A 197 21.09 -14.52 7.15
C LEU A 197 20.62 -15.98 7.14
N VAL A 198 19.61 -16.30 7.95
CA VAL A 198 18.96 -17.61 8.03
C VAL A 198 17.54 -17.45 7.51
N ALA A 199 17.29 -17.85 6.27
CA ALA A 199 16.00 -17.66 5.60
C ALA A 199 15.21 -18.98 5.49
N ARG A 200 13.89 -18.93 5.69
CA ARG A 200 12.98 -20.07 5.49
C ARG A 200 11.79 -19.67 4.61
N PRO A 201 11.40 -20.51 3.63
CA PRO A 201 10.23 -20.23 2.82
C PRO A 201 8.94 -20.41 3.63
N VAL A 202 7.94 -19.58 3.37
CA VAL A 202 6.57 -19.70 3.90
C VAL A 202 5.57 -19.48 2.76
N ASN A 203 4.59 -20.37 2.62
CA ASN A 203 3.65 -20.30 1.49
C ASN A 203 2.31 -19.66 1.87
N ALA A 204 1.91 -19.79 3.14
CA ALA A 204 0.67 -19.26 3.67
C ALA A 204 0.81 -18.86 5.15
N THR A 205 -0.06 -17.96 5.61
CA THR A 205 -0.07 -17.47 6.99
C THR A 205 -0.27 -18.59 8.01
N ALA A 206 -1.02 -19.63 7.62
CA ALA A 206 -1.26 -20.83 8.44
C ALA A 206 0.02 -21.61 8.77
N ASP A 207 1.03 -21.58 7.89
CA ASP A 207 2.29 -22.30 8.09
C ASP A 207 3.27 -21.53 8.97
N ALA A 208 3.05 -20.22 9.15
CA ALA A 208 4.02 -19.30 9.75
C ALA A 208 4.45 -19.71 11.17
N GLN A 209 3.54 -20.28 11.98
CA GLN A 209 3.88 -20.74 13.32
C GLN A 209 4.97 -21.83 13.28
N LEU A 210 4.78 -22.85 12.46
CA LEU A 210 5.69 -23.98 12.35
C LEU A 210 7.04 -23.54 11.76
N VAL A 211 7.00 -22.73 10.71
CA VAL A 211 8.22 -22.26 10.03
C VAL A 211 9.02 -21.32 10.95
N THR A 212 8.34 -20.44 11.72
CA THR A 212 9.00 -19.58 12.71
C THR A 212 9.64 -20.39 13.81
N ALA A 213 8.96 -21.41 14.35
CA ALA A 213 9.53 -22.29 15.36
C ALA A 213 10.78 -23.03 14.85
N ALA A 214 10.74 -23.54 13.62
CA ALA A 214 11.89 -24.18 12.98
C ALA A 214 13.07 -23.20 12.81
N LEU A 215 12.79 -21.96 12.41
CA LEU A 215 13.79 -20.92 12.27
C LEU A 215 14.42 -20.53 13.62
N LEU A 216 13.62 -20.43 14.68
CA LEU A 216 14.09 -20.11 16.04
C LEU A 216 15.05 -21.18 16.59
N ASN A 217 14.85 -22.46 16.22
CA ASN A 217 15.77 -23.55 16.56
C ASN A 217 17.16 -23.41 15.92
N GLU A 218 17.34 -22.50 14.97
CA GLU A 218 18.64 -22.17 14.38
C GLU A 218 19.42 -21.11 15.16
N ASN A 219 18.99 -20.79 16.40
CA ASN A 219 19.67 -19.85 17.30
C ASN A 219 19.91 -18.48 16.66
N ILE A 220 18.87 -17.88 16.09
CA ILE A 220 18.94 -16.52 15.57
C ILE A 220 19.01 -15.49 16.72
N ASP A 221 19.71 -14.38 16.47
CA ASP A 221 19.86 -13.26 17.40
C ASP A 221 18.73 -12.23 17.24
N ALA A 222 18.21 -12.09 16.03
CA ALA A 222 17.09 -11.21 15.70
C ALA A 222 16.27 -11.82 14.55
N PHE A 223 15.02 -11.41 14.43
CA PHE A 223 14.15 -11.73 13.30
C PHE A 223 13.91 -10.45 12.49
N PHE A 224 13.97 -10.56 11.16
CA PHE A 224 13.59 -9.48 10.25
C PHE A 224 12.30 -9.83 9.50
N ALA A 225 11.24 -9.05 9.72
CA ALA A 225 10.01 -9.12 8.96
C ALA A 225 10.21 -8.48 7.58
N ASN A 226 10.49 -9.35 6.60
CA ASN A 226 10.64 -9.03 5.18
C ASN A 226 9.37 -8.35 4.60
N PRO A 227 9.46 -7.51 3.55
CA PRO A 227 8.31 -6.96 2.82
C PRO A 227 7.53 -8.07 2.11
N ASP A 228 6.68 -8.73 2.88
CA ASP A 228 6.01 -9.97 2.52
C ASP A 228 4.63 -10.00 3.16
N ASN A 229 3.60 -10.13 2.34
CA ASN A 229 2.22 -10.06 2.80
C ASN A 229 1.83 -11.27 3.69
N THR A 230 2.45 -12.42 3.45
CA THR A 230 2.27 -13.62 4.27
C THR A 230 2.90 -13.44 5.65
N VAL A 231 4.08 -12.82 5.72
CA VAL A 231 4.74 -12.46 6.99
C VAL A 231 3.90 -11.44 7.76
N PHE A 232 3.38 -10.41 7.09
CA PHE A 232 2.58 -9.37 7.73
C PHE A 232 1.23 -9.89 8.23
N GLY A 233 0.54 -10.70 7.42
CA GLY A 233 -0.70 -11.35 7.83
C GLY A 233 -0.52 -12.33 8.99
N ALA A 234 0.67 -12.94 9.12
CA ALA A 234 1.01 -13.83 10.23
C ALA A 234 1.77 -13.16 11.38
N PHE A 235 1.92 -11.83 11.36
CA PHE A 235 2.86 -11.14 12.22
C PHE A 235 2.60 -11.37 13.72
N GLU A 236 1.33 -11.44 14.15
CA GLU A 236 0.98 -11.72 15.56
C GLU A 236 1.46 -13.10 16.04
N THR A 237 1.41 -14.10 15.15
CA THR A 237 1.93 -15.45 15.41
C THR A 237 3.45 -15.43 15.50
N ILE A 238 4.10 -14.70 14.60
CA ILE A 238 5.57 -14.59 14.52
C ILE A 238 6.11 -13.85 15.75
N ILE A 239 5.58 -12.66 16.05
CA ILE A 239 6.04 -11.83 17.17
C ILE A 239 5.86 -12.55 18.50
N LYS A 240 4.77 -13.30 18.68
CA LYS A 240 4.56 -14.13 19.87
C LYS A 240 5.65 -15.18 20.02
N ALA A 241 5.92 -15.97 18.98
CA ALA A 241 6.95 -17.01 19.01
C ALA A 241 8.36 -16.42 19.26
N CYS A 242 8.69 -15.31 18.59
CA CYS A 242 9.95 -14.60 18.80
C CYS A 242 10.08 -14.06 20.24
N ASN A 243 9.01 -13.49 20.80
CA ASN A 243 8.99 -13.00 22.17
C ASN A 243 9.18 -14.12 23.21
N GLU A 244 8.56 -15.28 22.99
CA GLU A 244 8.72 -16.49 23.82
C GLU A 244 10.16 -17.02 23.76
N ALA A 245 10.80 -16.95 22.59
CA ALA A 245 12.20 -17.35 22.38
C ALA A 245 13.23 -16.26 22.75
N ASN A 246 12.78 -15.11 23.26
CA ASN A 246 13.62 -13.94 23.55
C ASN A 246 14.49 -13.50 22.34
N VAL A 247 13.83 -13.37 21.19
CA VAL A 247 14.40 -12.87 19.92
C VAL A 247 13.69 -11.56 19.54
N PRO A 248 14.39 -10.42 19.47
CA PRO A 248 13.81 -9.17 19.00
C PRO A 248 13.42 -9.25 17.52
N VAL A 249 12.27 -8.66 17.18
CA VAL A 249 11.78 -8.54 15.81
C VAL A 249 12.01 -7.12 15.31
N PHE A 250 12.61 -6.99 14.12
CA PHE A 250 12.71 -5.74 13.36
C PHE A 250 11.89 -5.89 12.08
N SER A 251 11.43 -4.79 11.50
CA SER A 251 10.52 -4.85 10.35
C SER A 251 10.92 -3.90 9.23
N SER A 252 10.60 -4.31 8.00
CA SER A 252 10.62 -3.41 6.85
C SER A 252 9.54 -2.34 6.90
N GLU A 253 8.47 -2.50 7.69
CA GLU A 253 7.34 -1.56 7.70
C GLU A 253 7.14 -0.88 9.05
N ALA A 254 6.85 0.43 9.00
CA ALA A 254 6.63 1.22 10.19
C ALA A 254 5.40 0.74 10.98
N GLY A 255 4.36 0.25 10.30
CA GLY A 255 3.11 -0.20 10.92
C GLY A 255 3.27 -1.40 11.86
N LEU A 256 4.29 -2.25 11.67
CA LEU A 256 4.51 -3.42 12.53
C LEU A 256 5.15 -3.07 13.89
N VAL A 257 5.68 -1.85 14.04
CA VAL A 257 6.29 -1.39 15.29
C VAL A 257 5.24 -1.21 16.39
N ALA A 258 4.08 -0.64 16.06
CA ALA A 258 2.93 -0.62 16.97
C ALA A 258 2.53 -2.04 17.39
N ARG A 259 2.69 -3.02 16.50
CA ARG A 259 2.34 -4.43 16.74
C ARG A 259 3.40 -5.22 17.51
N GLY A 260 4.50 -4.58 17.91
CA GLY A 260 5.50 -5.16 18.82
C GLY A 260 6.89 -5.36 18.22
N ALA A 261 7.12 -5.05 16.95
CA ALA A 261 8.50 -4.96 16.43
C ALA A 261 9.27 -3.87 17.19
N VAL A 262 10.56 -4.10 17.42
CA VAL A 262 11.46 -3.18 18.14
C VAL A 262 11.61 -1.87 17.38
N ALA A 263 11.97 -1.97 16.10
CA ALA A 263 12.16 -0.81 15.23
C ALA A 263 11.97 -1.18 13.76
N ALA A 264 11.73 -0.16 12.96
CA ALA A 264 11.64 -0.26 11.51
C ALA A 264 12.16 1.02 10.84
N TYR A 265 12.68 0.85 9.63
CA TYR A 265 12.70 1.90 8.63
C TYR A 265 11.87 1.44 7.45
N GLY A 266 10.75 2.12 7.22
CA GLY A 266 9.71 1.62 6.31
C GLY A 266 8.80 2.72 5.80
N ALA A 267 7.93 2.35 4.86
CA ALA A 267 6.89 3.26 4.38
C ALA A 267 5.90 3.59 5.52
N ASP A 268 5.40 4.82 5.52
CA ASP A 268 4.15 5.12 6.20
C ASP A 268 3.00 4.67 5.28
N ILE A 269 2.34 3.58 5.64
CA ILE A 269 1.38 2.88 4.78
C ILE A 269 0.11 3.71 4.57
N TYR A 270 -0.31 4.48 5.57
CA TYR A 270 -1.37 5.48 5.40
C TYR A 270 -0.98 6.53 4.37
N GLN A 271 0.23 7.10 4.49
CA GLN A 271 0.69 8.13 3.55
C GLN A 271 0.90 7.57 2.13
N TRP A 272 1.28 6.30 1.99
CA TRP A 272 1.36 5.63 0.70
C TRP A 272 -0.02 5.57 0.02
N GLY A 273 -1.04 5.10 0.73
CA GLY A 273 -2.41 5.09 0.22
C GLY A 273 -2.94 6.49 -0.07
N TYR A 274 -2.65 7.46 0.80
CA TYR A 274 -3.02 8.85 0.62
C TYR A 274 -2.38 9.46 -0.64
N GLN A 275 -1.08 9.21 -0.89
CA GLN A 275 -0.39 9.65 -2.11
C GLN A 275 -1.05 9.05 -3.37
N ALA A 276 -1.41 7.76 -3.36
CA ALA A 276 -2.13 7.13 -4.47
C ALA A 276 -3.53 7.76 -4.66
N GLY A 277 -4.20 8.08 -3.57
CA GLY A 277 -5.51 8.74 -3.57
C GLY A 277 -5.43 10.17 -4.12
N GLU A 278 -4.38 10.93 -3.84
CA GLU A 278 -4.17 12.26 -4.43
C GLU A 278 -4.06 12.19 -5.95
N GLN A 279 -3.37 11.18 -6.48
CA GLN A 279 -3.30 10.98 -7.92
C GLN A 279 -4.65 10.55 -8.52
N ALA A 280 -5.40 9.70 -7.82
CA ALA A 280 -6.78 9.36 -8.20
C ALA A 280 -7.72 10.58 -8.19
N VAL A 281 -7.56 11.51 -7.24
CA VAL A 281 -8.29 12.79 -7.20
C VAL A 281 -7.98 13.63 -8.45
N GLN A 282 -6.71 13.70 -8.88
CA GLN A 282 -6.34 14.42 -10.11
C GLN A 282 -7.04 13.84 -11.33
N PHE A 283 -7.03 12.51 -11.46
CA PHE A 283 -7.75 11.81 -12.52
C PHE A 283 -9.25 12.10 -12.48
N LEU A 284 -9.90 11.95 -11.32
CA LEU A 284 -11.34 12.15 -11.17
C LEU A 284 -11.79 13.59 -11.43
N LYS A 285 -10.97 14.60 -11.10
CA LYS A 285 -11.27 16.02 -11.37
C LYS A 285 -11.15 16.38 -12.84
N ASN A 286 -10.15 15.81 -13.53
CA ASN A 286 -9.84 16.16 -14.91
C ASN A 286 -10.50 15.23 -15.93
N ASN A 287 -10.99 14.07 -15.48
CA ASN A 287 -11.46 12.97 -16.32
C ASN A 287 -10.46 12.62 -17.43
N SER A 288 -9.17 12.65 -17.09
CA SER A 288 -8.06 12.43 -18.02
C SER A 288 -6.87 11.82 -17.29
N THR A 289 -6.21 10.87 -17.95
CA THR A 289 -4.94 10.27 -17.51
C THR A 289 -3.73 10.99 -18.09
N GLU A 290 -3.92 12.04 -18.89
CA GLU A 290 -2.82 12.78 -19.51
C GLU A 290 -1.90 13.39 -18.43
N GLY A 291 -0.60 13.12 -18.55
CA GLY A 291 0.43 13.56 -17.60
C GLY A 291 0.55 12.71 -16.33
N LEU A 292 -0.40 11.80 -16.07
CA LEU A 292 -0.29 10.87 -14.95
C LEU A 292 0.69 9.74 -15.28
N HIS A 293 1.44 9.32 -14.28
CA HIS A 293 2.34 8.18 -14.30
C HIS A 293 2.40 7.63 -12.89
N TRP A 294 2.70 6.34 -12.73
CA TRP A 294 2.95 5.81 -11.38
C TRP A 294 4.14 6.55 -10.74
N GLU A 295 4.09 6.72 -9.44
CA GLU A 295 5.09 7.45 -8.66
C GLU A 295 5.79 6.54 -7.64
N MET A 296 6.95 6.96 -7.16
CA MET A 296 7.60 6.32 -6.02
C MET A 296 6.95 6.77 -4.71
N VAL A 297 6.84 5.85 -3.74
CA VAL A 297 6.46 6.18 -2.37
C VAL A 297 7.43 7.20 -1.77
N LYS A 298 6.88 8.27 -1.17
CA LYS A 298 7.67 9.44 -0.72
C LYS A 298 7.99 9.43 0.77
N ILE A 299 7.07 8.96 1.61
CA ILE A 299 7.18 9.09 3.06
C ILE A 299 7.66 7.79 3.69
N ARG A 300 8.81 7.88 4.35
CA ARG A 300 9.38 6.81 5.18
C ARG A 300 9.80 7.34 6.52
N LYS A 301 9.75 6.48 7.53
CA LYS A 301 10.03 6.85 8.91
C LYS A 301 10.95 5.84 9.56
N HIS A 302 11.85 6.35 10.41
CA HIS A 302 12.47 5.54 11.45
C HIS A 302 11.52 5.56 12.64
N VAL A 303 11.00 4.40 13.00
CA VAL A 303 10.08 4.25 14.13
C VAL A 303 10.59 3.17 15.08
N TYR A 304 10.23 3.28 16.36
CA TYR A 304 10.52 2.25 17.35
C TYR A 304 9.42 2.12 18.40
N ASN A 305 9.36 0.93 19.01
CA ASN A 305 8.45 0.64 20.10
C ASN A 305 9.21 0.73 21.42
N PRO A 306 8.92 1.71 22.30
CA PRO A 306 9.64 1.87 23.56
C PRO A 306 9.53 0.65 24.49
N GLU A 307 8.40 -0.05 24.49
CA GLU A 307 8.19 -1.23 25.33
C GLU A 307 9.01 -2.42 24.82
N SER A 308 8.99 -2.68 23.51
CA SER A 308 9.81 -3.73 22.91
C SER A 308 11.31 -3.43 23.03
N ALA A 309 11.73 -2.18 22.78
CA ALA A 309 13.12 -1.76 22.97
C ALA A 309 13.60 -2.01 24.42
N LYS A 310 12.77 -1.62 25.40
CA LYS A 310 13.05 -1.87 26.82
C LYS A 310 13.09 -3.36 27.15
N ARG A 311 12.16 -4.17 26.62
CA ARG A 311 12.12 -5.64 26.83
C ARG A 311 13.44 -6.31 26.46
N PHE A 312 14.03 -5.88 25.34
CA PHE A 312 15.25 -6.47 24.80
C PHE A 312 16.53 -5.71 25.20
N GLY A 313 16.42 -4.66 26.01
CA GLY A 313 17.56 -3.84 26.44
C GLY A 313 18.26 -3.12 25.27
N ILE A 314 17.49 -2.71 24.27
CA ILE A 314 18.00 -2.07 23.05
C ILE A 314 17.88 -0.55 23.21
N GLU A 315 19.01 0.15 23.10
CA GLU A 315 19.06 1.60 23.06
C GLU A 315 18.79 2.08 21.63
N VAL A 316 17.70 2.82 21.45
CA VAL A 316 17.30 3.33 20.13
C VAL A 316 17.75 4.78 19.96
N PRO A 317 18.30 5.18 18.79
CA PRO A 317 18.68 6.56 18.53
C PRO A 317 17.53 7.56 18.69
N ALA A 318 17.84 8.74 19.25
CA ALA A 318 16.83 9.76 19.61
C ALA A 318 16.01 10.31 18.42
N GLN A 319 16.52 10.18 17.19
CA GLN A 319 15.83 10.62 15.99
C GLN A 319 14.72 9.66 15.51
N TYR A 320 14.54 8.51 16.17
CA TYR A 320 13.49 7.55 15.80
C TYR A 320 12.18 7.99 16.47
N GLU A 321 11.09 7.96 15.72
CA GLU A 321 9.77 8.30 16.22
C GLU A 321 9.24 7.15 17.10
N ALA A 322 8.85 7.48 18.33
CA ALA A 322 8.25 6.51 19.24
C ALA A 322 6.82 6.20 18.80
N VAL A 323 6.49 4.91 18.70
CA VAL A 323 5.15 4.42 18.39
C VAL A 323 4.68 3.53 19.52
N THR A 324 3.47 3.78 20.02
CA THR A 324 2.80 2.97 21.05
C THR A 324 1.55 2.31 20.47
N GLN A 325 1.09 1.23 21.12
CA GLN A 325 -0.25 0.68 20.88
C GLN A 325 -1.35 1.63 21.33
#